data_AF-A0A8T5TJX5-F1
#
_entry.id   AF-A0A8T5TJX5-F1
#
_cell.length_a   1.000
_cell.length_b   1.000
_cell.length_c   1.000
_cell.angle_alpha   90.00
_cell.angle_beta   90.00
_cell.angle_gamma   90.00
#
_symmetry.space_group_name_H-M   'P 1'
#
loop_
_entity.id
_entity.type
_entity.pdbx_description
1 polymer ?
#
loop_
_entity_poly.entity_id
_entity_poly.type
_entity_poly.pdbx_seq_one_letter_code
_entity_poly.pdbx_strand_id
1 'polypeptide(L)'
;MNNNQNDNDILRILSESLEGLSNLLKSIADIKRLEILKILMKKQTTFSFLLEKIDLKKTSLAHHLSSLIDHGLIDRFERGQYQITEDGRNFIKSIVITYQRSKLKRQLEQDFFKEQFRLERLSERPPKKTERVVSCNPIYQAGWNSYISSVSGILTALGVKYNYIHVGGRSGYSFITNIPKGNTSFLAESMISDNAWEEIQKGTESFGWKIQDYKKKMIYPRTINLRGEDIKLAKEMFDNIKEVINSKDTPVILWGLRVPTYGIIRGYKDDYYLVSTYYRMDGREDTPIKFDQIQALNKFHFFYFIKSESDIDENLIDKNSIIRAINLAKGINVGLEEYETGLKAYDEWVKILENYDSVTFDTFGNSFLGRFYHDAKGVITEYLERMAMIYSNYPQGIPLENASIQYRKVKSLYERFLVVFPYFKYNEKQITKKDLEEGIKILINIQKEESIGITLLEDAIEKWNSINY
;
A
#
# COMPACT_ATOMS: atom_id res chain seq x y z
N MET A 1 23.06 -7.16 25.57
CA MET A 1 23.57 -8.46 26.08
C MET A 1 22.56 -9.62 26.02
N ASN A 2 21.27 -9.42 25.65
CA ASN A 2 20.29 -10.53 25.57
C ASN A 2 20.23 -11.33 24.24
N ASN A 3 20.74 -10.81 23.11
CA ASN A 3 20.62 -11.53 21.83
C ASN A 3 21.58 -12.72 21.71
N ASN A 4 22.82 -12.60 22.18
CA ASN A 4 23.83 -13.64 22.02
C ASN A 4 23.51 -14.93 22.81
N GLN A 5 22.76 -14.83 23.90
CA GLN A 5 22.37 -16.01 24.68
C GLN A 5 21.25 -16.80 23.99
N ASN A 6 20.32 -16.08 23.34
CA ASN A 6 19.24 -16.68 22.57
C ASN A 6 19.76 -17.41 21.31
N ASP A 7 20.72 -16.82 20.60
CA ASP A 7 21.30 -17.42 19.39
C ASP A 7 22.06 -18.73 19.70
N ASN A 8 22.78 -18.77 20.83
CA ASN A 8 23.47 -19.99 21.28
C ASN A 8 22.49 -21.11 21.65
N ASP A 9 21.37 -20.78 22.28
CA ASP A 9 20.32 -21.76 22.59
C ASP A 9 19.66 -22.32 21.32
N ILE A 10 19.43 -21.47 20.32
CA ILE A 10 18.92 -21.90 19.00
C ILE A 10 19.90 -22.86 18.33
N LEU A 11 21.20 -22.53 18.30
CA LEU A 11 22.23 -23.39 17.70
C LEU A 11 22.33 -24.74 18.40
N ARG A 12 22.20 -24.76 19.73
CA ARG A 12 22.19 -25.98 20.54
C ARG A 12 20.98 -26.85 20.20
N ILE A 13 19.76 -26.28 20.21
CA ILE A 13 18.52 -26.99 19.87
C ILE A 13 18.58 -27.53 18.45
N LEU A 14 19.05 -26.73 17.49
CA LEU A 14 19.22 -27.17 16.11
C LEU A 14 20.12 -28.41 16.07
N SER A 15 21.28 -28.37 16.73
CA SER A 15 22.24 -29.48 16.74
C SER A 15 21.69 -30.74 17.42
N GLU A 16 20.98 -30.59 18.54
CA GLU A 16 20.45 -31.70 19.33
C GLU A 16 19.19 -32.32 18.71
N SER A 17 18.41 -31.56 17.93
CA SER A 17 17.06 -31.95 17.49
C SER A 17 16.83 -31.83 15.97
N LEU A 18 17.90 -31.84 15.15
CA LEU A 18 17.79 -31.71 13.68
C LEU A 18 16.75 -32.68 13.07
N GLU A 19 16.78 -33.94 13.48
CA GLU A 19 15.88 -34.96 12.94
C GLU A 19 14.43 -34.69 13.33
N GLY A 20 14.18 -34.40 14.61
CA GLY A 20 12.84 -34.06 15.11
C GLY A 20 12.26 -32.82 14.41
N LEU A 21 13.05 -31.77 14.24
CA LEU A 21 12.67 -30.56 13.52
C LEU A 21 12.39 -30.83 12.04
N SER A 22 13.24 -31.62 11.38
CA SER A 22 13.07 -32.02 9.97
C SER A 22 11.78 -32.82 9.77
N ASN A 23 11.50 -33.78 10.66
CA ASN A 23 10.29 -34.58 10.62
C ASN A 23 9.04 -33.71 10.87
N LEU A 24 9.10 -32.80 11.83
CA LEU A 24 8.03 -31.84 12.10
C LEU A 24 7.75 -30.94 10.87
N LEU A 25 8.79 -30.42 10.21
CA LEU A 25 8.62 -29.63 8.98
C LEU A 25 8.05 -30.47 7.84
N LYS A 26 8.54 -31.70 7.64
CA LYS A 26 8.00 -32.64 6.64
C LYS A 26 6.54 -33.01 6.91
N SER A 27 6.11 -32.99 8.18
CA SER A 27 4.73 -33.31 8.56
C SER A 27 3.70 -32.31 7.99
N ILE A 28 4.13 -31.10 7.64
CA ILE A 28 3.27 -30.04 7.09
C ILE A 28 3.68 -29.60 5.68
N ALA A 29 4.81 -30.08 5.16
CA ALA A 29 5.30 -29.77 3.80
C ALA A 29 4.48 -30.48 2.70
N ASP A 30 3.16 -30.43 2.82
CA ASP A 30 2.19 -30.99 1.89
C ASP A 30 0.93 -30.12 1.93
N ILE A 31 0.46 -29.73 0.74
CA ILE A 31 -0.65 -28.78 0.58
C ILE A 31 -1.93 -29.32 1.23
N LYS A 32 -2.19 -30.63 1.15
CA LYS A 32 -3.41 -31.25 1.71
C LYS A 32 -3.36 -31.28 3.23
N ARG A 33 -2.20 -31.52 3.84
CA ARG A 33 -2.03 -31.41 5.30
C ARG A 33 -2.23 -29.98 5.79
N LEU A 34 -1.75 -28.97 5.06
CA LEU A 34 -2.05 -27.57 5.36
C LEU A 34 -3.54 -27.23 5.21
N GLU A 35 -4.24 -27.80 4.23
CA GLU A 35 -5.70 -27.67 4.07
C GLU A 35 -6.45 -28.27 5.28
N ILE A 36 -6.05 -29.46 5.76
CA ILE A 36 -6.60 -30.08 6.98
C ILE A 36 -6.41 -29.14 8.18
N LEU A 37 -5.17 -28.70 8.44
CA LEU A 37 -4.85 -27.83 9.56
C LEU A 37 -5.61 -26.50 9.50
N LYS A 38 -5.78 -25.91 8.31
CA LYS A 38 -6.61 -24.70 8.09
C LYS A 38 -8.05 -24.91 8.55
N ILE A 39 -8.66 -26.06 8.28
CA ILE A 39 -10.02 -26.37 8.72
C ILE A 39 -10.05 -26.53 10.25
N LEU A 40 -9.12 -27.31 10.80
CA LEU A 40 -9.04 -27.60 12.24
C LEU A 40 -8.70 -26.38 13.10
N MET A 41 -7.97 -25.41 12.55
CA MET A 41 -7.72 -24.11 13.20
C MET A 41 -9.01 -23.34 13.52
N LYS A 42 -10.07 -23.54 12.72
CA LYS A 42 -11.36 -22.87 12.90
C LYS A 42 -12.25 -23.61 13.90
N LYS A 43 -12.28 -24.94 13.83
CA LYS A 43 -13.10 -25.78 14.71
C LYS A 43 -12.69 -27.25 14.63
N GLN A 44 -13.01 -28.01 15.68
CA GLN A 44 -12.99 -29.47 15.63
C GLN A 44 -13.97 -30.00 14.56
N THR A 45 -13.63 -31.11 13.92
CA THR A 45 -14.47 -31.66 12.85
C THR A 45 -14.32 -33.18 12.70
N THR A 46 -15.19 -33.79 11.91
CA THR A 46 -15.22 -35.24 11.70
C THR A 46 -14.42 -35.68 10.48
N PHE A 47 -14.05 -36.97 10.44
CA PHE A 47 -13.44 -37.59 9.26
C PHE A 47 -14.27 -37.36 7.98
N SER A 48 -15.59 -37.58 8.06
CA SER A 48 -16.49 -37.43 6.91
C SER A 48 -16.56 -36.00 6.40
N PHE A 49 -16.55 -35.01 7.29
CA PHE A 49 -16.52 -33.60 6.90
C PHE A 49 -15.21 -33.23 6.19
N LEU A 50 -14.07 -33.70 6.70
CA LEU A 50 -12.78 -33.48 6.05
C LEU A 50 -12.73 -34.15 4.68
N LEU A 51 -13.27 -35.36 4.56
CA LEU A 51 -13.34 -36.08 3.29
C LEU A 51 -14.21 -35.36 2.25
N GLU A 52 -15.29 -34.70 2.67
CA GLU A 52 -16.14 -33.89 1.79
C GLU A 52 -15.46 -32.59 1.35
N LYS A 53 -14.75 -31.92 2.28
CA LYS A 53 -14.15 -30.60 2.02
C LYS A 53 -12.79 -30.66 1.34
N ILE A 54 -12.07 -31.76 1.50
CA ILE A 54 -10.73 -31.93 0.97
C ILE A 54 -10.82 -33.00 -0.11
N ASP A 55 -10.49 -32.61 -1.33
CA ASP A 55 -10.47 -33.49 -2.50
C ASP A 55 -9.39 -34.58 -2.35
N LEU A 56 -9.73 -35.64 -1.62
CA LEU A 56 -8.86 -36.75 -1.24
C LEU A 56 -9.66 -38.05 -1.18
N LYS A 57 -8.97 -39.16 -1.45
CA LYS A 57 -9.50 -40.50 -1.18
C LYS A 57 -9.42 -40.82 0.31
N LYS A 58 -10.32 -41.71 0.77
CA LYS A 58 -10.41 -42.13 2.18
C LYS A 58 -9.07 -42.59 2.77
N THR A 59 -8.32 -43.42 2.03
CA THR A 59 -7.02 -43.94 2.48
C THR A 59 -5.96 -42.84 2.58
N SER A 60 -5.93 -41.91 1.62
CA SER A 60 -5.03 -40.75 1.63
C SER A 60 -5.32 -39.82 2.80
N LEU A 61 -6.60 -39.51 3.07
CA LEU A 61 -6.96 -38.68 4.22
C LEU A 61 -6.57 -39.35 5.54
N ALA A 62 -6.80 -40.66 5.69
CA ALA A 62 -6.38 -41.39 6.88
C ALA A 62 -4.86 -41.35 7.08
N HIS A 63 -4.08 -41.48 5.99
CA HIS A 63 -2.63 -41.36 6.03
C HIS A 63 -2.18 -39.95 6.48
N HIS A 64 -2.76 -38.89 5.91
CA HIS A 64 -2.43 -37.52 6.33
C HIS A 64 -2.79 -37.25 7.79
N LEU A 65 -3.96 -37.73 8.26
CA LEU A 65 -4.38 -37.58 9.65
C LEU A 65 -3.47 -38.36 10.61
N SER A 66 -3.06 -39.58 10.26
CA SER A 66 -2.08 -40.34 11.06
C SER A 66 -0.78 -39.56 11.16
N SER A 67 -0.24 -39.10 10.04
CA SER A 67 1.00 -38.32 10.03
C SER A 67 0.91 -37.07 10.91
N LEU A 68 -0.21 -36.34 10.88
CA LEU A 68 -0.37 -35.14 11.72
C LEU A 68 -0.52 -35.49 13.22
N ILE A 69 -1.16 -36.63 13.56
CA ILE A 69 -1.27 -37.14 14.94
C ILE A 69 0.09 -37.59 15.45
N ASP A 70 0.82 -38.35 14.64
CA ASP A 70 2.13 -38.92 15.00
C ASP A 70 3.17 -37.83 15.31
N HIS A 71 2.98 -36.62 14.77
CA HIS A 71 3.82 -35.44 15.03
C HIS A 71 3.19 -34.46 16.05
N GLY A 72 2.09 -34.84 16.72
CA GLY A 72 1.47 -34.03 17.78
C GLY A 72 0.81 -32.74 17.31
N LEU A 73 0.55 -32.56 16.02
CA LEU A 73 -0.07 -31.34 15.47
C LEU A 73 -1.59 -31.34 15.60
N ILE A 74 -2.19 -32.53 15.63
CA ILE A 74 -3.63 -32.73 15.83
C ILE A 74 -3.83 -33.93 16.75
N ASP A 75 -4.99 -34.02 17.38
CA ASP A 75 -5.38 -35.13 18.24
C ASP A 75 -6.81 -35.60 17.95
N ARG A 76 -7.12 -36.80 18.43
CA ARG A 76 -8.48 -37.35 18.38
C ARG A 76 -9.19 -37.03 19.68
N PHE A 77 -9.96 -35.95 19.67
CA PHE A 77 -10.75 -35.53 20.84
C PHE A 77 -11.81 -36.57 21.21
N GLU A 78 -12.52 -37.09 20.21
CA GLU A 78 -13.55 -38.12 20.35
C GLU A 78 -13.49 -39.10 19.17
N ARG A 79 -14.25 -40.21 19.25
CA ARG A 79 -14.27 -41.22 18.19
C ARG A 79 -14.72 -40.61 16.86
N GLY A 80 -13.76 -40.46 15.94
CA GLY A 80 -13.99 -39.92 14.60
C GLY A 80 -13.99 -38.39 14.52
N GLN A 81 -13.69 -37.69 15.62
CA GLN A 81 -13.48 -36.24 15.67
C GLN A 81 -11.99 -35.91 15.82
N TYR A 82 -11.57 -34.85 15.15
CA TYR A 82 -10.21 -34.35 15.14
C TYR A 82 -10.21 -32.87 15.53
N GLN A 83 -9.21 -32.45 16.29
CA GLN A 83 -8.96 -31.06 16.62
C GLN A 83 -7.47 -30.75 16.47
N ILE A 84 -7.13 -29.47 16.33
CA ILE A 84 -5.72 -29.04 16.32
C ILE A 84 -5.23 -28.93 17.77
N THR A 85 -4.02 -29.41 18.05
CA THR A 85 -3.38 -29.23 19.36
C THR A 85 -2.90 -27.78 19.53
N GLU A 86 -2.55 -27.39 20.75
CA GLU A 86 -1.96 -26.06 21.00
C GLU A 86 -0.59 -25.92 20.31
N ASP A 87 0.22 -26.99 20.32
CA ASP A 87 1.49 -27.03 19.59
C ASP A 87 1.29 -26.90 18.09
N GLY A 88 0.32 -27.62 17.52
CA GLY A 88 -0.03 -27.50 16.10
C GLY A 88 -0.51 -26.10 15.73
N ARG A 89 -1.30 -25.46 16.59
CA ARG A 89 -1.76 -24.08 16.41
C ARG A 89 -0.60 -23.10 16.44
N ASN A 90 0.30 -23.22 17.41
CA ASN A 90 1.44 -22.32 17.56
C ASN A 90 2.45 -22.52 16.43
N PHE A 91 2.70 -23.76 16.01
CA PHE A 91 3.57 -24.07 14.89
C PHE A 91 3.06 -23.44 13.58
N ILE A 92 1.77 -23.59 13.27
CA ILE A 92 1.19 -23.00 12.05
C ILE A 92 1.19 -21.47 12.11
N LYS A 93 0.88 -20.87 13.25
CA LYS A 93 0.98 -19.41 13.43
C LYS A 93 2.39 -18.91 13.13
N SER A 94 3.41 -19.55 13.71
CA SER A 94 4.81 -19.17 13.50
C SER A 94 5.19 -19.22 12.03
N ILE A 95 4.84 -20.29 11.32
CA ILE A 95 5.15 -20.44 9.90
C ILE A 95 4.42 -19.41 9.05
N VAL A 96 3.16 -19.12 9.34
CA VAL A 96 2.40 -18.09 8.63
C VAL A 96 3.01 -16.72 8.86
N ILE A 97 3.40 -16.38 10.08
CA ILE A 97 4.09 -15.11 10.41
C ILE A 97 5.43 -15.03 9.66
N THR A 98 6.24 -16.09 9.71
CA THR A 98 7.51 -16.16 8.99
C THR A 98 7.31 -16.00 7.48
N TYR A 99 6.34 -16.69 6.88
CA TYR A 99 6.02 -16.53 5.46
C TYR A 99 5.53 -15.12 5.14
N GLN A 100 4.68 -14.54 5.99
CA GLN A 100 4.17 -13.18 5.82
C GLN A 100 5.28 -12.13 5.77
N ARG A 101 6.37 -12.35 6.52
CA ARG A 101 7.55 -11.50 6.60
C ARG A 101 8.68 -11.90 5.63
N SER A 102 8.52 -13.02 4.93
CA SER A 102 9.59 -13.58 4.09
C SER A 102 9.90 -12.70 2.87
N LYS A 103 11.18 -12.67 2.45
CA LYS A 103 11.60 -12.08 1.17
C LYS A 103 10.88 -12.73 -0.01
N LEU A 104 10.69 -14.05 0.03
CA LEU A 104 10.00 -14.82 -1.01
C LEU A 104 8.59 -14.30 -1.26
N LYS A 105 7.78 -14.13 -0.22
CA LYS A 105 6.42 -13.58 -0.38
C LYS A 105 6.45 -12.20 -1.02
N ARG A 106 7.32 -11.29 -0.54
CA ARG A 106 7.48 -9.95 -1.13
C ARG A 106 7.87 -10.00 -2.61
N GLN A 107 8.75 -10.93 -2.99
CA GLN A 107 9.15 -11.10 -4.38
C GLN A 107 8.01 -11.63 -5.27
N LEU A 108 7.29 -12.67 -4.82
CA LEU A 108 6.10 -13.17 -5.54
C LEU A 108 5.05 -12.08 -5.72
N GLU A 109 4.89 -11.23 -4.71
CA GLU A 109 4.03 -10.07 -4.77
C GLU A 109 4.50 -9.05 -5.80
N GLN A 110 5.79 -8.73 -5.84
CA GLN A 110 6.38 -7.83 -6.84
C GLN A 110 6.23 -8.37 -8.27
N ASP A 111 6.54 -9.66 -8.48
CA ASP A 111 6.49 -10.30 -9.79
C ASP A 111 5.07 -10.34 -10.35
N PHE A 112 4.09 -10.64 -9.50
CA PHE A 112 2.67 -10.55 -9.84
C PHE A 112 2.32 -9.18 -10.42
N PHE A 113 2.88 -8.11 -9.86
CA PHE A 113 2.56 -6.77 -10.30
C PHE A 113 3.30 -6.30 -11.52
N LYS A 114 4.58 -6.65 -11.65
CA LYS A 114 5.29 -6.49 -12.92
C LYS A 114 4.49 -7.14 -14.03
N GLU A 115 3.92 -8.31 -13.76
CA GLU A 115 3.05 -8.98 -14.69
C GLU A 115 1.70 -8.26 -14.89
N GLN A 116 1.08 -7.64 -13.89
CA GLN A 116 -0.12 -6.79 -14.10
C GLN A 116 0.16 -5.55 -14.94
N PHE A 117 1.30 -4.89 -14.72
CA PHE A 117 1.76 -3.77 -15.55
C PHE A 117 1.96 -4.22 -17.01
N ARG A 118 2.42 -5.45 -17.22
CA ARG A 118 2.65 -6.04 -18.55
C ARG A 118 1.37 -6.56 -19.21
N LEU A 119 0.48 -7.18 -18.44
CA LEU A 119 -0.77 -7.77 -18.91
C LEU A 119 -1.85 -6.68 -19.01
N GLU A 120 -1.75 -5.89 -20.08
CA GLU A 120 -2.82 -5.03 -20.58
C GLU A 120 -4.01 -5.90 -21.02
N ARG A 121 -4.85 -6.32 -20.06
CA ARG A 121 -6.01 -7.13 -20.39
C ARG A 121 -7.04 -6.28 -21.13
N LEU A 122 -7.24 -6.66 -22.39
CA LEU A 122 -8.40 -6.37 -23.22
C LEU A 122 -9.66 -6.63 -22.40
N SER A 123 -10.32 -5.57 -21.94
CA SER A 123 -11.69 -5.67 -21.44
C SER A 123 -12.59 -5.97 -22.63
N GLU A 124 -13.35 -7.05 -22.56
CA GLU A 124 -14.48 -7.25 -23.47
C GLU A 124 -15.44 -6.07 -23.35
N ARG A 125 -15.92 -5.55 -24.49
CA ARG A 125 -16.88 -4.45 -24.48
C ARG A 125 -18.15 -4.92 -23.79
N PRO A 126 -18.67 -4.17 -22.78
CA PRO A 126 -19.89 -4.57 -22.11
C PRO A 126 -21.07 -4.61 -23.09
N PRO A 127 -21.99 -5.58 -22.97
CA PRO A 127 -23.20 -5.62 -23.77
C PRO A 127 -24.04 -4.34 -23.60
N LYS A 128 -24.94 -4.06 -24.54
CA LYS A 128 -25.80 -2.87 -24.48
C LYS A 128 -26.97 -3.12 -23.53
N LYS A 129 -26.87 -2.73 -22.26
CA LYS A 129 -28.00 -2.45 -21.36
C LYS A 129 -27.59 -1.60 -20.15
N THR A 130 -28.60 -1.19 -19.38
CA THR A 130 -28.66 -0.24 -18.25
C THR A 130 -27.34 0.36 -17.77
N GLU A 131 -27.25 1.69 -17.85
CA GLU A 131 -26.10 2.50 -17.44
C GLU A 131 -26.54 3.56 -16.44
N ARG A 132 -25.74 3.75 -15.39
CA ARG A 132 -25.91 4.85 -14.43
C ARG A 132 -24.55 5.51 -14.22
N VAL A 133 -24.50 6.82 -14.45
CA VAL A 133 -23.33 7.68 -14.22
C VAL A 133 -23.75 8.77 -13.26
N VAL A 134 -22.92 9.09 -12.26
CA VAL A 134 -23.18 10.19 -11.31
C VAL A 134 -23.36 11.53 -12.04
N SER A 135 -24.10 12.48 -11.47
CA SER A 135 -24.36 13.76 -12.13
C SER A 135 -23.11 14.61 -12.31
N CYS A 136 -22.20 14.59 -11.33
CA CYS A 136 -20.88 15.22 -11.46
C CYS A 136 -19.99 14.39 -12.39
N ASN A 137 -19.06 15.02 -13.11
CA ASN A 137 -18.14 14.33 -14.02
C ASN A 137 -16.72 14.28 -13.44
N PRO A 138 -16.43 13.39 -12.47
CA PRO A 138 -15.11 13.31 -11.88
C PRO A 138 -14.11 12.70 -12.84
N ILE A 139 -12.95 13.33 -12.91
CA ILE A 139 -11.84 12.93 -13.78
C ILE A 139 -10.60 12.80 -12.93
N TYR A 140 -9.93 11.66 -13.03
CA TYR A 140 -8.64 11.41 -12.39
C TYR A 140 -7.65 12.52 -12.80
N GLN A 141 -7.08 13.23 -11.82
CA GLN A 141 -6.08 14.26 -12.10
C GLN A 141 -4.72 13.63 -12.35
N ALA A 142 -3.98 14.11 -13.35
CA ALA A 142 -2.68 13.54 -13.68
C ALA A 142 -1.69 13.69 -12.51
N GLY A 143 -1.15 12.56 -12.05
CA GLY A 143 -0.23 12.49 -10.92
C GLY A 143 0.23 11.06 -10.64
N TRP A 144 1.41 10.91 -10.03
CA TRP A 144 1.98 9.60 -9.70
C TRP A 144 1.38 8.99 -8.43
N ASN A 145 0.83 9.83 -7.55
CA ASN A 145 0.09 9.35 -6.39
C ASN A 145 -1.39 9.17 -6.74
N SER A 146 -1.81 7.91 -6.86
CA SER A 146 -3.17 7.56 -7.28
C SER A 146 -4.27 7.94 -6.29
N TYR A 147 -3.96 7.97 -4.99
CA TYR A 147 -4.89 8.48 -3.97
C TYR A 147 -5.13 9.96 -4.18
N ILE A 148 -4.06 10.77 -4.21
CA ILE A 148 -4.16 12.23 -4.37
C ILE A 148 -4.89 12.55 -5.68
N SER A 149 -4.50 11.91 -6.77
CA SER A 149 -5.10 12.08 -8.09
C SER A 149 -6.60 11.80 -8.13
N SER A 150 -7.03 10.71 -7.49
CA SER A 150 -8.45 10.32 -7.43
C SER A 150 -9.25 11.26 -6.55
N VAL A 151 -8.72 11.62 -5.38
CA VAL A 151 -9.33 12.56 -4.44
C VAL A 151 -9.50 13.93 -5.08
N SER A 152 -8.46 14.49 -5.69
CA SER A 152 -8.54 15.79 -6.36
C SER A 152 -9.54 15.79 -7.50
N GLY A 153 -9.63 14.68 -8.26
CA GLY A 153 -10.60 14.51 -9.33
C GLY A 153 -12.05 14.56 -8.84
N ILE A 154 -12.34 13.88 -7.73
CA ILE A 154 -13.67 13.93 -7.11
C ILE A 154 -13.96 15.28 -6.49
N LEU A 155 -13.05 15.83 -5.67
CA LEU A 155 -13.27 17.13 -5.02
C LEU A 155 -13.50 18.24 -6.04
N THR A 156 -12.77 18.25 -7.15
CA THR A 156 -12.98 19.20 -8.26
C THR A 156 -14.38 19.06 -8.86
N ALA A 157 -14.85 17.84 -9.11
CA ALA A 157 -16.19 17.60 -9.64
C ALA A 157 -17.31 17.96 -8.65
N LEU A 158 -17.01 17.93 -7.35
CA LEU A 158 -17.88 18.41 -6.28
C LEU A 158 -17.82 19.94 -6.07
N GLY A 159 -17.09 20.68 -6.93
CA GLY A 159 -17.01 22.14 -6.90
C GLY A 159 -15.99 22.71 -5.93
N VAL A 160 -15.12 21.87 -5.35
CA VAL A 160 -14.03 22.31 -4.48
C VAL A 160 -12.92 22.94 -5.34
N LYS A 161 -12.46 24.14 -4.98
CA LYS A 161 -11.46 24.91 -5.74
C LYS A 161 -10.02 24.37 -5.62
N TYR A 162 -9.81 23.34 -4.82
CA TYR A 162 -8.51 22.77 -4.51
C TYR A 162 -8.10 21.69 -5.52
N ASN A 163 -6.89 21.81 -6.05
CA ASN A 163 -6.32 20.90 -7.06
C ASN A 163 -5.39 19.83 -6.44
N TYR A 164 -4.76 19.00 -7.29
CA TYR A 164 -3.73 18.01 -6.92
C TYR A 164 -2.71 18.49 -5.88
N ILE A 165 -2.20 19.72 -6.06
CA ILE A 165 -1.19 20.30 -5.18
C ILE A 165 -1.72 20.48 -3.76
N HIS A 166 -2.94 21.03 -3.62
CA HIS A 166 -3.56 21.23 -2.31
C HIS A 166 -3.87 19.90 -1.64
N VAL A 167 -4.43 18.94 -2.36
CA VAL A 167 -4.74 17.62 -1.79
C VAL A 167 -3.47 16.94 -1.32
N GLY A 168 -2.41 16.94 -2.12
CA GLY A 168 -1.15 16.31 -1.76
C GLY A 168 -0.41 17.00 -0.61
N GLY A 169 -0.54 18.32 -0.50
CA GLY A 169 -0.02 19.12 0.61
C GLY A 169 -0.82 18.98 1.90
N ARG A 170 -2.13 19.27 1.87
CA ARG A 170 -3.00 19.25 3.06
C ARG A 170 -3.19 17.85 3.63
N SER A 171 -3.33 16.82 2.81
CA SER A 171 -3.35 15.43 3.31
C SER A 171 -2.02 15.00 3.93
N GLY A 172 -0.92 15.69 3.60
CA GLY A 172 0.42 15.34 4.03
C GLY A 172 1.01 14.12 3.33
N TYR A 173 0.28 13.43 2.45
CA TYR A 173 0.75 12.18 1.84
C TYR A 173 2.02 12.39 0.99
N SER A 174 2.18 13.55 0.36
CA SER A 174 3.40 13.84 -0.44
C SER A 174 4.67 13.94 0.41
N PHE A 175 4.53 14.14 1.73
CA PHE A 175 5.65 14.23 2.68
C PHE A 175 6.14 12.86 3.16
N ILE A 176 5.41 11.78 2.88
CA ILE A 176 5.83 10.44 3.28
C ILE A 176 6.94 9.95 2.35
N THR A 177 8.08 9.59 2.94
CA THR A 177 9.08 8.72 2.30
C THR A 177 9.08 7.38 3.03
N ASN A 178 8.92 6.27 2.30
CA ASN A 178 8.82 4.91 2.81
C ASN A 178 9.61 3.94 1.93
N ILE A 179 10.49 3.13 2.52
CA ILE A 179 11.35 2.19 1.81
C ILE A 179 11.32 0.82 2.51
N PRO A 180 11.08 -0.30 1.80
CA PRO A 180 11.09 -1.62 2.42
C PRO A 180 12.52 -2.02 2.81
N LYS A 181 12.65 -2.72 3.93
CA LYS A 181 13.95 -3.23 4.37
C LYS A 181 14.52 -4.26 3.39
N GLY A 182 15.73 -4.00 2.91
CA GLY A 182 16.55 -4.85 2.05
C GLY A 182 16.11 -4.96 0.59
N ASN A 183 15.16 -4.13 0.13
CA ASN A 183 14.79 -4.07 -1.28
C ASN A 183 14.13 -2.74 -1.65
N THR A 184 14.12 -2.38 -2.93
CA THR A 184 13.19 -1.37 -3.44
C THR A 184 11.91 -2.06 -3.91
N SER A 185 10.76 -1.41 -3.75
CA SER A 185 9.47 -1.97 -4.15
C SER A 185 8.54 -0.85 -4.56
N PHE A 186 7.92 -0.99 -5.72
CA PHE A 186 6.92 -0.05 -6.22
C PHE A 186 5.60 -0.07 -5.40
N LEU A 187 5.49 -0.91 -4.35
CA LEU A 187 4.38 -0.92 -3.40
C LEU A 187 4.65 -0.09 -2.14
N ALA A 188 5.87 0.40 -1.95
CA ALA A 188 6.25 1.01 -0.69
C ALA A 188 5.40 2.26 -0.37
N GLU A 189 4.97 3.01 -1.36
CA GLU A 189 4.10 4.18 -1.22
C GLU A 189 2.73 3.85 -0.61
N SER A 190 2.21 2.64 -0.82
CA SER A 190 0.89 2.22 -0.34
C SER A 190 0.95 1.37 0.93
N MET A 191 2.15 0.92 1.33
CA MET A 191 2.40 0.07 2.50
C MET A 191 2.77 0.90 3.74
N ILE A 192 1.82 1.72 4.19
CA ILE A 192 1.92 2.54 5.41
C ILE A 192 0.96 2.03 6.48
N SER A 193 1.18 2.43 7.74
CA SER A 193 0.35 2.05 8.88
C SER A 193 -1.09 2.58 8.76
N ASP A 194 -2.03 1.96 9.49
CA ASP A 194 -3.39 2.47 9.59
C ASP A 194 -3.44 3.87 10.24
N ASN A 195 -2.55 4.16 11.20
CA ASN A 195 -2.44 5.49 11.81
C ASN A 195 -2.06 6.58 10.79
N ALA A 196 -1.16 6.26 9.84
CA ALA A 196 -0.82 7.20 8.78
C ALA A 196 -1.99 7.41 7.81
N TRP A 197 -2.74 6.34 7.51
CA TRP A 197 -3.97 6.47 6.72
C TRP A 197 -5.01 7.35 7.40
N GLU A 198 -5.19 7.24 8.71
CA GLU A 198 -6.09 8.11 9.48
C GLU A 198 -5.66 9.58 9.41
N GLU A 199 -4.36 9.87 9.51
CA GLU A 199 -3.87 11.25 9.37
C GLU A 199 -4.07 11.80 7.95
N ILE A 200 -3.81 10.99 6.92
CA ILE A 200 -4.07 11.35 5.51
C ILE A 200 -5.56 11.63 5.30
N GLN A 201 -6.44 10.81 5.87
CA GLN A 201 -7.89 10.98 5.79
C GLN A 201 -8.31 12.27 6.50
N LYS A 202 -7.87 12.52 7.74
CA LYS A 202 -8.15 13.79 8.47
C LYS A 202 -7.71 15.01 7.65
N GLY A 203 -6.57 14.93 6.98
CA GLY A 203 -6.09 16.01 6.12
C GLY A 203 -6.90 16.19 4.85
N THR A 204 -7.46 15.11 4.32
CA THR A 204 -8.37 15.17 3.19
C THR A 204 -9.75 15.69 3.61
N GLU A 205 -10.22 15.37 4.81
CA GLU A 205 -11.51 15.85 5.31
C GLU A 205 -11.52 17.37 5.58
N SER A 206 -10.32 17.96 5.74
CA SER A 206 -10.12 19.40 5.87
C SER A 206 -10.66 20.22 4.67
N PHE A 207 -10.98 19.57 3.54
CA PHE A 207 -11.65 20.21 2.40
C PHE A 207 -13.17 20.39 2.53
N GLY A 208 -13.73 20.15 3.72
CA GLY A 208 -15.16 20.29 4.00
C GLY A 208 -16.01 19.09 3.62
N TRP A 209 -15.37 17.92 3.52
CA TRP A 209 -16.03 16.66 3.21
C TRP A 209 -15.63 15.60 4.21
N LYS A 210 -16.57 14.78 4.65
CA LYS A 210 -16.30 13.58 5.44
C LYS A 210 -16.08 12.39 4.52
N ILE A 211 -15.08 11.58 4.82
CA ILE A 211 -14.82 10.32 4.13
C ILE A 211 -15.65 9.21 4.78
N GLN A 212 -16.35 8.44 3.94
CA GLN A 212 -16.95 7.18 4.32
C GLN A 212 -16.10 6.04 3.79
N ASP A 213 -15.44 5.34 4.70
CA ASP A 213 -14.43 4.34 4.39
C ASP A 213 -14.98 2.91 4.55
N TYR A 214 -14.81 2.08 3.54
CA TYR A 214 -15.19 0.66 3.57
C TYR A 214 -13.98 -0.21 3.27
N LYS A 215 -13.65 -1.11 4.20
CA LYS A 215 -12.53 -2.05 4.09
C LYS A 215 -12.99 -3.47 4.41
N LYS A 216 -12.66 -4.43 3.55
CA LYS A 216 -12.92 -5.85 3.80
C LYS A 216 -11.72 -6.69 3.38
N LYS A 217 -11.16 -7.47 4.31
CA LYS A 217 -9.99 -8.32 4.05
C LYS A 217 -10.34 -9.43 3.06
N MET A 218 -9.45 -9.68 2.11
CA MET A 218 -9.58 -10.81 1.17
C MET A 218 -9.28 -12.14 1.87
N ILE A 219 -9.89 -13.21 1.36
CA ILE A 219 -9.84 -14.56 1.96
C ILE A 219 -8.74 -15.40 1.30
N TYR A 220 -8.59 -15.30 -0.02
CA TYR A 220 -7.59 -16.08 -0.75
C TYR A 220 -6.32 -15.26 -1.00
N PRO A 221 -5.15 -15.94 -1.04
CA PRO A 221 -3.91 -15.30 -1.44
C PRO A 221 -3.99 -14.77 -2.88
N ARG A 222 -3.19 -13.73 -3.16
CA ARG A 222 -3.15 -12.97 -4.40
C ARG A 222 -3.15 -13.88 -5.63
N THR A 223 -4.15 -13.72 -6.51
CA THR A 223 -4.16 -14.33 -7.84
C THR A 223 -4.69 -13.32 -8.85
N ILE A 224 -4.37 -13.51 -10.14
CA ILE A 224 -4.68 -12.52 -11.19
C ILE A 224 -6.20 -12.37 -11.37
N ASN A 225 -6.94 -13.43 -11.07
CA ASN A 225 -8.39 -13.46 -11.08
C ASN A 225 -8.86 -13.74 -9.65
N LEU A 226 -9.89 -13.06 -9.18
CA LEU A 226 -10.53 -13.43 -7.93
C LEU A 226 -11.03 -14.88 -7.99
N ARG A 227 -11.02 -15.57 -6.84
CA ARG A 227 -11.43 -16.97 -6.73
C ARG A 227 -12.29 -17.20 -5.50
N GLY A 228 -13.15 -18.21 -5.58
CA GLY A 228 -13.93 -18.68 -4.44
C GLY A 228 -14.77 -17.58 -3.79
N GLU A 229 -14.68 -17.47 -2.46
CA GLU A 229 -15.40 -16.47 -1.66
C GLU A 229 -15.03 -15.02 -2.02
N ASP A 230 -13.83 -14.74 -2.55
CA ASP A 230 -13.46 -13.37 -2.94
C ASP A 230 -14.28 -12.84 -4.11
N ILE A 231 -14.81 -13.71 -4.98
CA ILE A 231 -15.76 -13.30 -6.05
C ILE A 231 -17.07 -12.81 -5.43
N LYS A 232 -17.55 -13.50 -4.38
CA LYS A 232 -18.77 -13.10 -3.66
C LYS A 232 -18.55 -11.78 -2.94
N LEU A 233 -17.39 -11.60 -2.31
CA LEU A 233 -17.01 -10.34 -1.67
C LEU A 233 -16.91 -9.19 -2.66
N ALA A 234 -16.34 -9.42 -3.85
CA ALA A 234 -16.27 -8.42 -4.90
C ALA A 234 -17.66 -8.05 -5.43
N LYS A 235 -18.59 -9.01 -5.52
CA LYS A 235 -19.98 -8.74 -5.89
C LYS A 235 -20.71 -7.93 -4.83
N GLU A 236 -20.55 -8.29 -3.55
CA GLU A 236 -21.09 -7.51 -2.42
C GLU A 236 -20.56 -6.06 -2.45
N MET A 237 -19.27 -5.88 -2.67
CA MET A 237 -18.67 -4.56 -2.82
C MET A 237 -19.25 -3.79 -4.02
N PHE A 238 -19.42 -4.45 -5.16
CA PHE A 238 -20.04 -3.85 -6.35
C PHE A 238 -21.46 -3.36 -6.06
N ASP A 239 -22.27 -4.18 -5.39
CA ASP A 239 -23.64 -3.83 -5.06
C ASP A 239 -23.69 -2.67 -4.04
N ASN A 240 -22.79 -2.63 -3.06
CA ASN A 240 -22.65 -1.49 -2.14
C ASN A 240 -22.27 -0.19 -2.87
N ILE A 241 -21.34 -0.26 -3.82
CA ILE A 241 -20.93 0.89 -4.64
C ILE A 241 -22.10 1.39 -5.51
N LYS A 242 -22.88 0.47 -6.09
CA LYS A 242 -24.10 0.81 -6.82
C LYS A 242 -25.11 1.52 -5.94
N GLU A 243 -25.31 1.05 -4.71
CA GLU A 243 -26.19 1.70 -3.74
C GLU A 243 -25.75 3.13 -3.44
N VAL A 244 -24.45 3.36 -3.20
CA VAL A 244 -23.89 4.71 -2.99
C VAL A 244 -24.16 5.60 -4.20
N ILE A 245 -23.87 5.14 -5.41
CA ILE A 245 -24.09 5.91 -6.65
C ILE A 245 -25.58 6.20 -6.88
N ASN A 246 -26.46 5.23 -6.64
CA ASN A 246 -27.89 5.38 -6.86
C ASN A 246 -28.54 6.31 -5.83
N SER A 247 -28.20 6.15 -4.54
CA SER A 247 -28.87 6.87 -3.44
C SER A 247 -28.27 8.24 -3.16
N LYS A 248 -26.96 8.41 -3.36
CA LYS A 248 -26.23 9.65 -3.01
C LYS A 248 -25.73 10.44 -4.20
N ASP A 249 -25.81 9.87 -5.41
CA ASP A 249 -25.32 10.49 -6.65
C ASP A 249 -23.87 10.97 -6.55
N THR A 250 -23.03 10.23 -5.81
CA THR A 250 -21.64 10.58 -5.52
C THR A 250 -20.69 9.53 -6.08
N PRO A 251 -19.54 9.95 -6.67
CA PRO A 251 -18.55 9.01 -7.15
C PRO A 251 -17.81 8.33 -6.00
N VAL A 252 -17.19 7.20 -6.31
CA VAL A 252 -16.49 6.36 -5.34
C VAL A 252 -15.03 6.21 -5.75
N ILE A 253 -14.11 6.24 -4.80
CA ILE A 253 -12.72 5.85 -5.02
C ILE A 253 -12.59 4.38 -4.67
N LEU A 254 -12.07 3.57 -5.59
CA LEU A 254 -11.81 2.14 -5.37
C LEU A 254 -10.33 1.83 -5.55
N TRP A 255 -9.78 1.06 -4.62
CA TRP A 255 -8.46 0.48 -4.74
C TRP A 255 -8.47 -0.81 -5.57
N GLY A 256 -7.55 -0.91 -6.53
CA GLY A 256 -7.40 -2.11 -7.35
C GLY A 256 -8.17 -2.06 -8.68
N LEU A 257 -8.31 -0.89 -9.30
CA LEU A 257 -8.92 -0.81 -10.64
C LEU A 257 -7.97 -1.25 -11.76
N ARG A 258 -6.82 -0.59 -11.94
CA ARG A 258 -5.80 -0.92 -12.96
C ARG A 258 -4.43 -0.64 -12.39
N VAL A 259 -3.58 -1.68 -12.27
CA VAL A 259 -2.48 -1.65 -11.29
C VAL A 259 -3.13 -1.50 -9.88
N PRO A 260 -2.57 -1.94 -8.76
CA PRO A 260 -3.20 -1.81 -7.44
C PRO A 260 -3.19 -0.35 -6.95
N THR A 261 -3.78 0.54 -7.74
CA THR A 261 -3.86 1.98 -7.54
C THR A 261 -5.30 2.35 -7.23
N TYR A 262 -5.48 3.51 -6.61
CA TYR A 262 -6.79 4.10 -6.48
C TYR A 262 -7.22 4.67 -7.83
N GLY A 263 -8.49 4.51 -8.16
CA GLY A 263 -9.12 5.24 -9.25
C GLY A 263 -10.57 5.56 -8.92
N ILE A 264 -11.20 6.35 -9.78
CA ILE A 264 -12.54 6.84 -9.57
C ILE A 264 -13.53 5.92 -10.28
N ILE A 265 -14.58 5.52 -9.60
CA ILE A 265 -15.79 4.93 -10.17
C ILE A 265 -16.80 6.06 -10.29
N ARG A 266 -17.12 6.42 -11.53
CA ARG A 266 -18.09 7.46 -11.87
C ARG A 266 -19.47 6.91 -12.22
N GLY A 267 -19.61 5.59 -12.24
CA GLY A 267 -20.83 4.92 -12.64
C GLY A 267 -20.65 3.43 -12.79
N TYR A 268 -21.69 2.78 -13.29
CA TYR A 268 -21.66 1.37 -13.64
C TYR A 268 -22.51 1.11 -14.89
N LYS A 269 -22.19 0.02 -15.57
CA LYS A 269 -22.95 -0.52 -16.68
C LYS A 269 -23.01 -2.04 -16.54
N ASP A 270 -24.21 -2.57 -16.36
CA ASP A 270 -24.44 -3.97 -16.00
C ASP A 270 -23.60 -4.40 -14.77
N ASP A 271 -22.61 -5.28 -14.95
CA ASP A 271 -21.67 -5.78 -13.94
C ASP A 271 -20.26 -5.14 -14.05
N TYR A 272 -20.16 -4.00 -14.74
CA TYR A 272 -18.92 -3.27 -14.95
C TYR A 272 -18.94 -1.92 -14.25
N TYR A 273 -17.82 -1.55 -13.66
CA TYR A 273 -17.53 -0.19 -13.22
C TYR A 273 -17.19 0.69 -14.42
N LEU A 274 -17.77 1.88 -14.46
CA LEU A 274 -17.32 2.97 -15.34
C LEU A 274 -16.29 3.78 -14.57
N VAL A 275 -15.05 3.78 -15.06
CA VAL A 275 -13.90 4.24 -14.29
C VAL A 275 -13.28 5.51 -14.86
N SER A 276 -12.54 6.23 -14.03
CA SER A 276 -11.53 7.20 -14.41
C SER A 276 -10.22 6.89 -13.66
N THR A 277 -9.17 6.56 -14.40
CA THR A 277 -7.92 6.01 -13.85
C THR A 277 -6.69 6.74 -14.37
N TYR A 278 -5.50 6.29 -13.93
CA TYR A 278 -4.22 6.81 -14.39
C TYR A 278 -4.00 6.72 -15.91
N TYR A 279 -4.74 5.87 -16.63
CA TYR A 279 -4.65 5.76 -18.09
C TYR A 279 -4.82 7.10 -18.81
N ARG A 280 -5.63 8.01 -18.24
CA ARG A 280 -5.80 9.36 -18.78
C ARG A 280 -4.50 10.18 -18.77
N MET A 281 -3.64 9.96 -17.78
CA MET A 281 -2.31 10.60 -17.73
C MET A 281 -1.44 10.18 -18.90
N ASP A 282 -1.60 8.95 -19.38
CA ASP A 282 -0.89 8.40 -20.53
C ASP A 282 -1.60 8.67 -21.87
N GLY A 283 -2.67 9.49 -21.87
CA GLY A 283 -3.50 9.75 -23.05
C GLY A 283 -4.33 8.53 -23.51
N ARG A 284 -4.43 7.49 -22.68
CA ARG A 284 -5.22 6.28 -22.96
C ARG A 284 -6.66 6.46 -22.51
N GLU A 285 -7.58 5.83 -23.22
CA GLU A 285 -8.99 5.79 -22.82
C GLU A 285 -9.20 4.82 -21.65
N ASP A 286 -10.03 5.24 -20.69
CA ASP A 286 -10.51 4.36 -19.64
C ASP A 286 -11.46 3.31 -20.21
N THR A 287 -11.22 2.05 -19.87
CA THR A 287 -12.10 0.95 -20.23
C THR A 287 -12.89 0.49 -19.00
N PRO A 288 -14.20 0.18 -19.14
CA PRO A 288 -14.98 -0.37 -18.05
C PRO A 288 -14.37 -1.65 -17.48
N ILE A 289 -14.49 -1.84 -16.16
CA ILE A 289 -13.85 -2.96 -15.44
C ILE A 289 -14.92 -3.81 -14.80
N LYS A 290 -14.95 -5.11 -15.12
CA LYS A 290 -15.92 -6.02 -14.52
C LYS A 290 -15.64 -6.16 -13.02
N PHE A 291 -16.68 -6.30 -12.19
CA PHE A 291 -16.49 -6.31 -10.72
C PHE A 291 -15.54 -7.39 -10.21
N ASP A 292 -15.44 -8.52 -10.91
CA ASP A 292 -14.58 -9.67 -10.57
C ASP A 292 -13.16 -9.56 -11.15
N GLN A 293 -12.86 -8.48 -11.88
CA GLN A 293 -11.56 -8.19 -12.49
C GLN A 293 -10.74 -7.16 -11.71
N ILE A 294 -11.20 -6.75 -10.53
CA ILE A 294 -10.45 -5.87 -9.62
C ILE A 294 -9.17 -6.55 -9.13
N GLN A 295 -8.10 -5.76 -9.06
CA GLN A 295 -6.73 -6.16 -8.78
C GLN A 295 -6.28 -5.77 -7.36
N ALA A 296 -7.23 -5.75 -6.42
CA ALA A 296 -6.95 -5.45 -5.01
C ALA A 296 -6.02 -6.51 -4.39
N LEU A 297 -5.22 -6.11 -3.39
CA LEU A 297 -4.15 -6.98 -2.90
C LEU A 297 -4.52 -7.94 -1.79
N ASN A 298 -4.96 -7.35 -0.70
CA ASN A 298 -5.18 -8.03 0.57
C ASN A 298 -6.48 -7.59 1.22
N LYS A 299 -7.10 -6.52 0.70
CA LYS A 299 -8.38 -6.00 1.11
C LYS A 299 -9.08 -5.37 -0.08
N PHE A 300 -10.38 -5.52 -0.12
CA PHE A 300 -11.27 -4.64 -0.86
C PHE A 300 -11.35 -3.33 -0.09
N HIS A 301 -11.12 -2.21 -0.76
CA HIS A 301 -11.12 -0.90 -0.12
C HIS A 301 -11.70 0.14 -1.07
N PHE A 302 -12.85 0.70 -0.70
CA PHE A 302 -13.42 1.85 -1.38
C PHE A 302 -13.82 2.91 -0.37
N PHE A 303 -13.91 4.15 -0.82
CA PHE A 303 -14.43 5.24 -0.01
C PHE A 303 -15.08 6.32 -0.87
N TYR A 304 -15.95 7.12 -0.26
CA TYR A 304 -16.65 8.22 -0.93
C TYR A 304 -16.84 9.40 0.02
N PHE A 305 -17.24 10.53 -0.54
CA PHE A 305 -17.35 11.80 0.20
C PHE A 305 -18.81 12.11 0.53
N ILE A 306 -19.05 12.59 1.75
CA ILE A 306 -20.30 13.20 2.19
C ILE A 306 -19.99 14.63 2.63
N LYS A 307 -20.84 15.59 2.28
CA LYS A 307 -20.65 16.98 2.65
C LYS A 307 -20.60 17.13 4.17
N SER A 308 -19.60 17.86 4.68
CA SER A 308 -19.55 18.25 6.10
C SER A 308 -20.31 19.56 6.31
N GLU A 309 -21.00 19.70 7.44
CA GLU A 309 -21.67 20.95 7.86
C GLU A 309 -20.78 21.83 8.76
N SER A 310 -19.54 21.42 9.01
CA SER A 310 -18.63 22.14 9.89
C SER A 310 -18.16 23.45 9.26
N ASP A 311 -18.30 24.55 10.00
CA ASP A 311 -17.53 25.77 9.72
C ASP A 311 -16.04 25.49 9.88
N ILE A 312 -15.27 26.02 8.94
CA ILE A 312 -13.86 25.68 8.77
C ILE A 312 -13.01 26.91 9.04
N ASP A 313 -12.18 26.84 10.08
CA ASP A 313 -11.08 27.79 10.28
C ASP A 313 -9.91 27.41 9.36
N GLU A 314 -9.80 28.11 8.23
CA GLU A 314 -8.72 27.91 7.26
C GLU A 314 -7.33 28.11 7.87
N ASN A 315 -7.16 29.04 8.82
CA ASN A 315 -5.85 29.26 9.47
C ASN A 315 -5.45 28.04 10.29
N LEU A 316 -6.39 27.49 11.06
CA LEU A 316 -6.17 26.29 11.84
C LEU A 316 -5.92 25.07 10.95
N ILE A 317 -6.65 24.91 9.84
CA ILE A 317 -6.39 23.85 8.86
C ILE A 317 -4.98 23.93 8.31
N ASP A 318 -4.60 25.12 7.87
CA ASP A 318 -3.33 25.37 7.22
C ASP A 318 -2.18 25.08 8.19
N LYS A 319 -2.27 25.56 9.43
CA LYS A 319 -1.34 25.20 10.51
C LYS A 319 -1.27 23.69 10.74
N ASN A 320 -2.42 23.04 10.89
CA ASN A 320 -2.50 21.59 11.12
C ASN A 320 -1.94 20.78 9.93
N SER A 321 -2.05 21.30 8.71
CA SER A 321 -1.46 20.68 7.52
C SER A 321 0.06 20.64 7.60
N ILE A 322 0.70 21.72 8.08
CA ILE A 322 2.15 21.80 8.25
C ILE A 322 2.61 20.89 9.40
N ILE A 323 1.89 20.86 10.52
CA ILE A 323 2.16 19.91 11.62
C ILE A 323 2.11 18.46 11.11
N ARG A 324 1.06 18.11 10.35
CA ARG A 324 0.92 16.79 9.74
C ARG A 324 2.09 16.50 8.80
N ALA A 325 2.45 17.44 7.94
CA ALA A 325 3.57 17.31 7.01
C ALA A 325 4.88 17.01 7.74
N ILE A 326 5.19 17.73 8.83
CA ILE A 326 6.38 17.50 9.66
C ILE A 326 6.37 16.09 10.24
N ASN A 327 5.26 15.67 10.85
CA ASN A 327 5.15 14.36 11.48
C ASN A 327 5.34 13.22 10.46
N LEU A 328 4.68 13.32 9.30
CA LEU A 328 4.78 12.34 8.23
C LEU A 328 6.17 12.31 7.59
N ALA A 329 6.81 13.48 7.37
CA ALA A 329 8.17 13.58 6.86
C ALA A 329 9.22 12.99 7.82
N LYS A 330 8.98 13.09 9.13
CA LYS A 330 9.79 12.44 10.17
C LYS A 330 9.52 10.94 10.32
N GLY A 331 8.49 10.41 9.64
CA GLY A 331 8.09 9.01 9.75
C GLY A 331 7.34 8.68 11.06
N ILE A 332 6.83 9.69 11.78
CA ILE A 332 6.12 9.49 13.04
C ILE A 332 4.80 8.75 12.76
N ASN A 333 4.65 7.56 13.35
CA ASN A 333 3.50 6.67 13.15
C ASN A 333 3.26 6.23 11.69
N VAL A 334 4.26 6.35 10.80
CA VAL A 334 4.10 5.96 9.39
C VAL A 334 4.41 4.49 9.15
N GLY A 335 5.52 4.02 9.72
CA GLY A 335 6.14 2.75 9.34
C GLY A 335 5.38 1.51 9.78
N LEU A 336 5.45 0.50 8.92
CA LEU A 336 5.27 -0.91 9.28
C LEU A 336 6.65 -1.49 9.67
N GLU A 337 6.68 -2.58 10.44
CA GLU A 337 7.94 -3.18 10.95
C GLU A 337 8.96 -3.48 9.83
N GLU A 338 8.47 -3.86 8.65
CA GLU A 338 9.24 -4.24 7.48
C GLU A 338 9.74 -3.07 6.63
N TYR A 339 9.49 -1.84 7.06
CA TYR A 339 9.81 -0.62 6.33
C TYR A 339 10.58 0.39 7.19
N GLU A 340 11.37 1.22 6.53
CA GLU A 340 11.96 2.42 7.10
C GLU A 340 11.26 3.65 6.51
N THR A 341 10.93 4.62 7.36
CA THR A 341 10.13 5.80 7.00
C THR A 341 10.83 7.10 7.34
N GLY A 342 10.41 8.17 6.66
CA GLY A 342 10.98 9.51 6.83
C GLY A 342 12.44 9.57 6.43
N LEU A 343 13.26 10.33 7.17
CA LEU A 343 14.68 10.50 6.84
C LEU A 343 15.47 9.18 6.88
N LYS A 344 15.09 8.21 7.73
CA LYS A 344 15.75 6.89 7.83
C LYS A 344 15.51 6.01 6.59
N ALA A 345 14.45 6.28 5.84
CA ALA A 345 14.15 5.58 4.60
C ALA A 345 15.27 5.76 3.57
N TYR A 346 15.93 6.93 3.56
CA TYR A 346 17.08 7.20 2.68
C TYR A 346 18.30 6.36 3.05
N ASP A 347 18.57 6.16 4.35
CA ASP A 347 19.67 5.29 4.80
C ASP A 347 19.45 3.86 4.33
N GLU A 348 18.21 3.37 4.43
CA GLU A 348 17.85 2.04 3.93
C GLU A 348 18.01 1.95 2.41
N TRP A 349 17.58 2.97 1.68
CA TRP A 349 17.72 3.01 0.23
C TRP A 349 19.20 3.04 -0.20
N VAL A 350 20.04 3.80 0.50
CA VAL A 350 21.50 3.79 0.30
C VAL A 350 22.07 2.39 0.53
N LYS A 351 21.73 1.74 1.65
CA LYS A 351 22.19 0.36 1.94
C LYS A 351 21.79 -0.62 0.86
N ILE A 352 20.60 -0.48 0.27
CA ILE A 352 20.14 -1.34 -0.82
C ILE A 352 21.02 -1.14 -2.07
N LEU A 353 21.42 0.10 -2.39
CA LEU A 353 22.34 0.37 -3.51
C LEU A 353 23.78 -0.08 -3.21
N GLU A 354 24.24 0.03 -1.97
CA GLU A 354 25.58 -0.44 -1.54
C GLU A 354 25.68 -1.97 -1.62
N ASN A 355 24.62 -2.68 -1.25
CA ASN A 355 24.51 -4.14 -1.31
C ASN A 355 23.91 -4.62 -2.62
N TYR A 356 24.08 -3.85 -3.70
CA TYR A 356 23.52 -4.17 -5.01
C TYR A 356 23.95 -5.57 -5.47
N ASP A 357 22.97 -6.36 -5.87
CA ASP A 357 23.14 -7.66 -6.48
C ASP A 357 22.31 -7.70 -7.77
N SER A 358 22.96 -7.94 -8.90
CA SER A 358 22.33 -7.86 -10.22
C SER A 358 21.18 -8.85 -10.44
N VAL A 359 21.13 -9.92 -9.64
CA VAL A 359 20.10 -10.97 -9.73
C VAL A 359 18.86 -10.59 -8.91
N THR A 360 19.06 -9.99 -7.74
CA THR A 360 17.98 -9.75 -6.77
C THR A 360 17.55 -8.29 -6.63
N PHE A 361 18.28 -7.34 -7.22
CA PHE A 361 17.94 -5.92 -7.18
C PHE A 361 16.71 -5.58 -8.03
N ASP A 362 15.68 -5.00 -7.42
CA ASP A 362 14.47 -4.57 -8.12
C ASP A 362 14.67 -3.24 -8.86
N THR A 363 15.30 -3.29 -10.03
CA THR A 363 15.55 -2.09 -10.86
C THR A 363 14.28 -1.30 -11.19
N PHE A 364 13.16 -2.01 -11.41
CA PHE A 364 11.86 -1.38 -11.65
C PHE A 364 11.37 -0.64 -10.40
N GLY A 365 11.38 -1.31 -9.24
CA GLY A 365 11.01 -0.71 -7.95
C GLY A 365 11.83 0.54 -7.64
N ASN A 366 13.15 0.49 -7.82
CA ASN A 366 14.04 1.63 -7.61
C ASN A 366 13.68 2.83 -8.50
N SER A 367 13.49 2.56 -9.80
CA SER A 367 13.20 3.62 -10.78
C SER A 367 11.79 4.20 -10.59
N PHE A 368 10.81 3.35 -10.22
CA PHE A 368 9.46 3.77 -9.90
C PHE A 368 9.43 4.67 -8.66
N LEU A 369 10.09 4.27 -7.57
CA LEU A 369 10.16 5.07 -6.35
C LEU A 369 10.86 6.42 -6.59
N GLY A 370 11.93 6.44 -7.38
CA GLY A 370 12.58 7.68 -7.81
C GLY A 370 11.59 8.63 -8.51
N ARG A 371 10.73 8.10 -9.39
CA ARG A 371 9.75 8.90 -10.12
C ARG A 371 8.58 9.34 -9.25
N PHE A 372 8.10 8.46 -8.39
CA PHE A 372 7.05 8.76 -7.43
C PHE A 372 7.47 9.88 -6.48
N TYR A 373 8.65 9.78 -5.86
CA TYR A 373 9.13 10.81 -4.94
C TYR A 373 9.51 12.11 -5.65
N HIS A 374 10.02 12.06 -6.89
CA HIS A 374 10.18 13.26 -7.70
C HIS A 374 8.86 14.05 -7.83
N ASP A 375 7.76 13.37 -8.16
CA ASP A 375 6.42 13.98 -8.25
C ASP A 375 5.98 14.55 -6.90
N ALA A 376 6.10 13.75 -5.84
CA ALA A 376 5.71 14.15 -4.49
C ALA A 376 6.49 15.39 -3.99
N LYS A 377 7.79 15.48 -4.23
CA LYS A 377 8.58 16.66 -3.85
C LYS A 377 8.22 17.89 -4.69
N GLY A 378 7.82 17.71 -5.96
CA GLY A 378 7.23 18.79 -6.76
C GLY A 378 5.93 19.34 -6.17
N VAL A 379 5.05 18.46 -5.72
CA VAL A 379 3.81 18.84 -5.01
C VAL A 379 4.13 19.64 -3.75
N ILE A 380 5.10 19.17 -2.94
CA ILE A 380 5.51 19.86 -1.71
C ILE A 380 6.03 21.27 -2.02
N THR A 381 6.95 21.41 -2.98
CA THR A 381 7.52 22.71 -3.37
C THR A 381 6.42 23.70 -3.73
N GLU A 382 5.50 23.32 -4.62
CA GLU A 382 4.44 24.21 -5.08
C GLU A 382 3.41 24.50 -3.98
N TYR A 383 3.10 23.52 -3.14
CA TYR A 383 2.21 23.71 -2.00
C TYR A 383 2.78 24.76 -1.03
N LEU A 384 4.03 24.58 -0.60
CA LEU A 384 4.69 25.49 0.34
C LEU A 384 4.87 26.90 -0.26
N GLU A 385 5.09 27.00 -1.57
CA GLU A 385 5.15 28.29 -2.27
C GLU A 385 3.81 29.04 -2.19
N ARG A 386 2.69 28.34 -2.44
CA ARG A 386 1.34 28.91 -2.30
C ARG A 386 1.04 29.29 -0.86
N MET A 387 1.44 28.46 0.11
CA MET A 387 1.31 28.76 1.53
C MET A 387 2.09 30.03 1.90
N ALA A 388 3.33 30.16 1.44
CA ALA A 388 4.13 31.36 1.67
C ALA A 388 3.48 32.62 1.10
N MET A 389 2.84 32.54 -0.08
CA MET A 389 2.08 33.66 -0.66
C MET A 389 0.86 34.04 0.19
N ILE A 390 0.09 33.08 0.68
CA ILE A 390 -1.07 33.33 1.55
C ILE A 390 -0.61 34.03 2.85
N TYR A 391 0.52 33.60 3.39
CA TYR A 391 1.07 34.09 4.65
C TYR A 391 2.20 35.12 4.48
N SER A 392 2.28 35.81 3.34
CA SER A 392 3.39 36.71 3.01
C SER A 392 3.56 37.88 4.01
N ASN A 393 2.46 38.28 4.65
CA ASN A 393 2.42 39.36 5.63
C ASN A 393 2.50 38.85 7.09
N TYR A 394 2.73 37.55 7.28
CA TYR A 394 2.80 36.93 8.60
C TYR A 394 4.19 36.31 8.85
N PRO A 395 4.67 36.28 10.10
CA PRO A 395 5.95 35.71 10.49
C PRO A 395 6.27 34.32 9.93
N GLN A 396 5.28 33.43 9.78
CA GLN A 396 5.45 32.08 9.23
C GLN A 396 5.68 32.06 7.70
N GLY A 397 5.38 33.14 6.96
CA GLY A 397 5.52 33.17 5.51
C GLY A 397 6.96 32.96 5.04
N ILE A 398 7.92 33.59 5.72
CA ILE A 398 9.36 33.50 5.42
C ILE A 398 9.89 32.07 5.53
N PRO A 399 9.72 31.35 6.67
CA PRO A 399 10.18 29.98 6.76
C PRO A 399 9.47 29.03 5.78
N LEU A 400 8.19 29.27 5.45
CA LEU A 400 7.48 28.51 4.40
C LEU A 400 8.09 28.72 3.00
N GLU A 401 8.45 29.95 2.65
CA GLU A 401 9.13 30.28 1.39
C GLU A 401 10.50 29.58 1.31
N ASN A 402 11.28 29.68 2.39
CA ASN A 402 12.58 29.02 2.48
C ASN A 402 12.44 27.50 2.38
N ALA A 403 11.42 26.91 3.02
CA ALA A 403 11.13 25.48 2.91
C ALA A 403 10.78 25.09 1.47
N SER A 404 9.99 25.90 0.74
CA SER A 404 9.70 25.66 -0.67
C SER A 404 10.97 25.63 -1.53
N ILE A 405 11.85 26.64 -1.37
CA ILE A 405 13.15 26.70 -2.06
C ILE A 405 13.98 25.45 -1.75
N GLN A 406 13.95 25.00 -0.50
CA GLN A 406 14.70 23.84 -0.06
C GLN A 406 14.16 22.54 -0.70
N TYR A 407 12.85 22.32 -0.70
CA TYR A 407 12.24 21.17 -1.39
C TYR A 407 12.43 21.23 -2.92
N ARG A 408 12.57 22.42 -3.51
CA ARG A 408 12.92 22.56 -4.93
C ARG A 408 14.29 21.96 -5.24
N LYS A 409 15.27 22.12 -4.35
CA LYS A 409 16.58 21.45 -4.45
C LYS A 409 16.45 19.93 -4.35
N VAL A 410 15.63 19.45 -3.40
CA VAL A 410 15.34 18.02 -3.24
C VAL A 410 14.76 17.44 -4.53
N LYS A 411 13.77 18.12 -5.13
CA LYS A 411 13.18 17.74 -6.42
C LYS A 411 14.24 17.65 -7.53
N SER A 412 15.12 18.65 -7.66
CA SER A 412 16.20 18.63 -8.67
C SER A 412 17.23 17.52 -8.45
N LEU A 413 17.45 17.10 -7.21
CA LEU A 413 18.26 15.91 -6.93
C LEU A 413 17.56 14.63 -7.42
N TYR A 414 16.24 14.52 -7.26
CA TYR A 414 15.48 13.42 -7.86
C TYR A 414 15.47 13.45 -9.39
N GLU A 415 15.46 14.64 -10.03
CA GLU A 415 15.62 14.76 -11.48
C GLU A 415 16.95 14.14 -11.93
N ARG A 416 18.04 14.39 -11.19
CA ARG A 416 19.33 13.72 -11.42
C ARG A 416 19.28 12.23 -11.15
N PHE A 417 18.62 11.80 -10.08
CA PHE A 417 18.45 10.38 -9.75
C PHE A 417 17.77 9.63 -10.91
N LEU A 418 16.76 10.24 -11.54
CA LEU A 418 16.04 9.67 -12.67
C LEU A 418 16.88 9.59 -13.96
N VAL A 419 17.94 10.40 -14.10
CA VAL A 419 18.92 10.23 -15.18
C VAL A 419 19.78 8.98 -14.94
N VAL A 420 20.14 8.72 -13.69
CA VAL A 420 20.91 7.53 -13.29
C VAL A 420 20.05 6.26 -13.41
N PHE A 421 18.82 6.30 -12.90
CA PHE A 421 17.86 5.18 -12.87
C PHE A 421 16.57 5.57 -13.62
N PRO A 422 16.56 5.47 -14.96
CA PRO A 422 15.44 5.94 -15.76
C PRO A 422 14.23 5.00 -15.66
N TYR A 423 13.07 5.56 -15.29
CA TYR A 423 11.83 4.79 -15.19
C TYR A 423 11.39 4.15 -16.51
N PHE A 424 11.37 4.90 -17.62
CA PHE A 424 10.88 4.37 -18.91
C PHE A 424 11.85 3.43 -19.63
N LYS A 425 13.10 3.30 -19.13
CA LYS A 425 14.18 2.52 -19.76
C LYS A 425 14.90 1.61 -18.76
N TYR A 426 14.19 1.22 -17.70
CA TYR A 426 14.77 0.50 -16.57
C TYR A 426 15.35 -0.87 -16.95
N ASN A 427 14.87 -1.47 -18.05
CA ASN A 427 15.32 -2.75 -18.60
C ASN A 427 16.35 -2.62 -19.72
N GLU A 428 16.58 -1.41 -20.25
CA GLU A 428 17.50 -1.17 -21.38
C GLU A 428 18.92 -0.81 -20.91
N LYS A 429 19.05 -0.21 -19.72
CA LYS A 429 20.33 0.23 -19.17
C LYS A 429 20.87 -0.79 -18.17
N GLN A 430 22.06 -1.33 -18.44
CA GLN A 430 22.81 -2.08 -17.45
C GLN A 430 23.32 -1.13 -16.35
N ILE A 431 23.00 -1.41 -15.10
CA ILE A 431 23.45 -0.61 -13.96
C ILE A 431 24.95 -0.84 -13.76
N THR A 432 25.73 0.24 -13.77
CA THR A 432 27.18 0.20 -13.52
C THR A 432 27.50 0.55 -12.09
N LYS A 433 28.72 0.22 -11.63
CA LYS A 433 29.22 0.67 -10.31
C LYS A 433 29.16 2.19 -10.15
N LYS A 434 29.47 2.94 -11.22
CA LYS A 434 29.41 4.41 -11.23
C LYS A 434 27.97 4.93 -11.06
N ASP A 435 26.99 4.25 -11.64
CA ASP A 435 25.58 4.60 -11.44
C ASP A 435 25.17 4.41 -9.99
N LEU A 436 25.59 3.31 -9.34
CA LEU A 436 25.33 3.06 -7.92
C LEU A 436 25.98 4.12 -7.02
N GLU A 437 27.25 4.45 -7.25
CA GLU A 437 27.98 5.47 -6.49
C GLU A 437 27.32 6.86 -6.62
N GLU A 438 26.91 7.25 -7.82
CA GLU A 438 26.20 8.52 -8.03
C GLU A 438 24.79 8.48 -7.42
N GLY A 439 24.08 7.36 -7.52
CA GLY A 439 22.78 7.14 -6.88
C GLY A 439 22.83 7.33 -5.36
N ILE A 440 23.79 6.68 -4.71
CA ILE A 440 24.05 6.81 -3.26
C ILE A 440 24.33 8.26 -2.89
N LYS A 441 25.24 8.91 -3.62
CA LYS A 441 25.58 10.33 -3.40
C LYS A 441 24.36 11.23 -3.53
N ILE A 442 23.49 10.98 -4.51
CA ILE A 442 22.25 11.75 -4.68
C ILE A 442 21.31 11.55 -3.49
N LEU A 443 21.07 10.30 -3.05
CA LEU A 443 20.19 9.99 -1.93
C LEU A 443 20.66 10.62 -0.61
N ILE A 444 21.96 10.60 -0.32
CA ILE A 444 22.53 11.28 0.86
C ILE A 444 22.26 12.78 0.82
N ASN A 445 22.43 13.41 -0.35
CA ASN A 445 22.14 14.84 -0.50
C ASN A 445 20.64 15.12 -0.39
N ILE A 446 19.76 14.25 -0.92
CA ILE A 446 18.31 14.36 -0.75
C ILE A 446 17.95 14.37 0.73
N GLN A 447 18.44 13.41 1.50
CA GLN A 447 18.19 13.31 2.93
C GLN A 447 18.64 14.58 3.68
N LYS A 448 19.84 15.07 3.38
CA LYS A 448 20.37 16.31 3.98
C LYS A 448 19.48 17.50 3.66
N GLU A 449 19.15 17.70 2.38
CA GLU A 449 18.36 18.85 1.97
C GLU A 449 16.92 18.77 2.50
N GLU A 450 16.31 17.58 2.57
CA GLU A 450 14.98 17.39 3.14
C GLU A 450 14.97 17.63 4.67
N SER A 451 16.02 17.22 5.39
CA SER A 451 16.16 17.50 6.82
C SER A 451 16.10 19.01 7.11
N ILE A 452 16.80 19.83 6.32
CA ILE A 452 16.74 21.30 6.41
C ILE A 452 15.32 21.80 6.13
N GLY A 453 14.65 21.24 5.11
CA GLY A 453 13.26 21.57 4.79
C GLY A 453 12.32 21.33 5.97
N ILE A 454 12.46 20.19 6.66
CA ILE A 454 11.67 19.85 7.85
C ILE A 454 11.93 20.87 8.97
N THR A 455 13.18 21.23 9.26
CA THR A 455 13.50 22.26 10.28
C THR A 455 12.86 23.61 9.97
N LEU A 456 12.82 24.02 8.70
CA LEU A 456 12.14 25.26 8.29
C LEU A 456 10.63 25.19 8.49
N LEU A 457 10.00 24.03 8.28
CA LEU A 457 8.58 23.84 8.61
C LEU A 457 8.33 23.93 10.12
N GLU A 458 9.25 23.43 10.94
CA GLU A 458 9.16 23.57 12.40
C GLU A 458 9.26 25.03 12.86
N ASP A 459 10.19 25.80 12.29
CA ASP A 459 10.28 27.25 12.52
C ASP A 459 8.98 27.96 12.10
N ALA A 460 8.38 27.58 10.96
CA ALA A 460 7.09 28.12 10.55
C ALA A 460 5.99 27.88 11.61
N ILE A 461 5.96 26.71 12.25
CA ILE A 461 5.00 26.40 13.34
C ILE A 461 5.30 27.22 14.60
N GLU A 462 6.57 27.40 14.97
CA GLU A 462 6.96 28.26 16.10
C GLU A 462 6.50 29.70 15.87
N LYS A 463 6.72 30.24 14.67
CA LYS A 463 6.22 31.57 14.28
C LYS A 463 4.70 31.64 14.31
N TRP A 464 4.01 30.61 13.83
CA TRP A 464 2.56 30.53 13.87
C TRP A 464 2.01 30.60 15.30
N ASN A 465 2.68 29.97 16.26
CA ASN A 465 2.29 29.96 17.68
C ASN A 465 2.58 31.29 18.39
N SER A 466 3.50 32.10 17.86
CA SER A 466 3.86 33.41 18.44
C SER A 466 2.80 34.49 18.21
N ILE A 467 1.84 34.24 17.33
CA ILE A 467 0.74 35.15 17.00
C ILE A 467 -0.48 34.75 17.83
N ASN A 468 -0.88 35.60 18.78
CA ASN A 468 -2.19 35.48 19.41
C ASN A 468 -3.23 35.96 18.39
N TYR A 469 -3.88 35.01 17.71
CA TYR A 469 -5.04 35.28 16.86
C TYR A 469 -6.29 35.58 17.69
#